data_AF-A0A658NI85-F1
#
_entry.id   AF-A0A658NI85-F1
#
_cell.length_a   1.000
_cell.length_b   1.000
_cell.length_c   1.000
_cell.angle_alpha   90.00
_cell.angle_beta   90.00
_cell.angle_gamma   90.00
#
_symmetry.space_group_name_H-M   'P 1'
#
loop_
_entity.id
_entity.type
_entity.pdbx_description
1 polymer ?
#
loop_
_entity_poly.entity_id
_entity_poly.type
_entity_poly.pdbx_seq_one_letter_code
_entity_poly.pdbx_strand_id
1 'polypeptide(L)' 'PGHLTARKIAEKAVEVGSANGLLVEVFDEEQLAEMGCGGMLGVNRGSKEPPRMVRLTYTPRNPVGHLAMVGKGVMFD' A
#
# COMPACT_ATOMS: atom_id res chain seq x y z
N PRO A 1 10.22 -17.26 4.53
CA PRO A 1 8.86 -16.69 4.40
C PRO A 1 8.36 -16.17 5.77
N GLY A 2 7.80 -14.96 5.85
CA GLY A 2 7.20 -14.42 7.09
C GLY A 2 7.94 -13.25 7.78
N HIS A 3 9.13 -12.87 7.30
CA HIS A 3 9.85 -11.72 7.87
C HIS A 3 9.28 -10.38 7.40
N LEU A 4 8.82 -10.30 6.15
CA LEU A 4 8.28 -9.08 5.54
C LEU A 4 6.88 -9.39 4.95
N THR A 5 5.85 -9.26 5.78
CA THR A 5 4.45 -9.46 5.37
C THR A 5 3.85 -8.17 4.79
N ALA A 6 2.66 -8.24 4.19
CA ALA A 6 1.96 -7.06 3.68
C ALA A 6 1.74 -6.01 4.78
N ARG A 7 1.38 -6.44 5.99
CA ARG A 7 1.29 -5.55 7.17
C ARG A 7 2.63 -4.91 7.52
N LYS A 8 3.72 -5.68 7.56
CA LYS A 8 5.05 -5.15 7.89
C LYS A 8 5.58 -4.18 6.85
N ILE A 9 5.31 -4.41 5.55
CA ILE A 9 5.61 -3.41 4.52
C ILE A 9 4.81 -2.13 4.75
N ALA A 10 3.52 -2.23 5.06
CA ALA A 10 2.69 -1.07 5.34
C ALA A 10 3.20 -0.29 6.56
N GLU A 11 3.53 -0.97 7.65
CA GLU A 11 4.17 -0.38 8.84
C GLU A 11 5.46 0.35 8.48
N LYS A 12 6.35 -0.28 7.69
CA LYS A 12 7.61 0.33 7.26
C LYS A 12 7.38 1.54 6.35
N ALA A 13 6.37 1.50 5.50
CA ALA A 13 6.02 2.61 4.62
C ALA A 13 5.46 3.80 5.40
N VAL A 14 4.69 3.57 6.47
CA VAL A 14 4.27 4.62 7.41
C VAL A 14 5.49 5.22 8.10
N GLU A 15 6.37 4.38 8.67
CA GLU A 15 7.59 4.83 9.34
C GLU A 15 8.45 5.74 8.44
N VAL A 16 8.79 5.25 7.24
CA VAL A 16 9.66 5.98 6.31
C VAL A 16 8.94 7.17 5.69
N GLY A 17 7.68 7.01 5.27
CA GLY A 17 6.92 8.06 4.60
C GLY A 17 6.67 9.25 5.52
N SER A 18 6.16 9.00 6.72
CA SER A 18 5.90 10.05 7.70
C SER A 18 7.17 10.77 8.14
N ALA A 19 8.29 10.04 8.33
CA ALA A 19 9.58 10.64 8.65
C ALA A 19 10.11 11.59 7.55
N ASN A 20 9.66 11.43 6.32
CA ASN A 20 10.02 12.28 5.17
C ASN A 20 8.92 13.29 4.79
N GLY A 21 7.92 13.49 5.65
CA GLY A 21 6.84 14.46 5.43
C GLY A 21 5.86 14.08 4.31
N LEU A 22 5.77 12.78 3.98
CA LEU A 22 4.76 12.27 3.05
C LEU A 22 3.44 12.02 3.78
N LEU A 23 2.33 12.29 3.10
CA LEU A 23 1.04 11.77 3.54
C LEU A 23 1.00 10.27 3.21
N VAL A 24 0.76 9.44 4.24
CA VAL A 24 0.69 7.99 4.11
C VAL A 24 -0.71 7.52 4.45
N GLU A 25 -1.31 6.77 3.54
CA GLU A 25 -2.61 6.11 3.75
C GLU A 25 -2.42 4.61 3.55
N VAL A 26 -2.98 3.82 4.47
CA VAL A 26 -2.96 2.36 4.40
C VAL A 26 -4.39 1.88 4.32
N PHE A 27 -4.68 1.07 3.30
CA PHE A 27 -5.98 0.46 3.08
C PHE A 27 -5.91 -1.02 3.44
N ASP A 28 -6.84 -1.44 4.29
CA ASP A 28 -7.01 -2.84 4.67
C ASP A 28 -7.98 -3.59 3.75
N GLU A 29 -8.26 -4.85 4.07
CA GLU A 29 -9.09 -5.73 3.24
C GLU A 29 -10.51 -5.20 3.05
N GLU A 30 -11.12 -4.66 4.10
CA GLU A 30 -12.50 -4.16 4.06
C GLU A 30 -12.58 -2.91 3.19
N GLN A 31 -11.66 -1.96 3.39
CA GLN A 31 -11.58 -0.75 2.58
C GLN A 31 -11.28 -1.09 1.11
N LEU A 32 -10.44 -2.08 0.84
CA LEU A 32 -10.17 -2.56 -0.52
C LEU A 32 -11.41 -3.19 -1.16
N ALA A 33 -12.25 -3.89 -0.39
CA ALA A 33 -13.52 -4.42 -0.87
C ALA A 33 -14.51 -3.30 -1.21
N GLU A 34 -14.64 -2.30 -0.33
CA GLU A 34 -15.48 -1.11 -0.57
C GLU A 34 -15.03 -0.33 -1.81
N MET A 35 -13.71 -0.22 -2.02
CA MET A 35 -13.13 0.43 -3.21
C MET A 35 -13.24 -0.40 -4.50
N GLY A 36 -13.80 -1.62 -4.44
CA GLY A 36 -13.96 -2.49 -5.61
C GLY A 36 -12.64 -3.07 -6.13
N CYS A 37 -11.62 -3.23 -5.28
CA CYS A 37 -10.30 -3.74 -5.66
C CYS A 37 -10.25 -5.27 -5.84
N GLY A 38 -11.20 -5.82 -6.59
CA GLY A 38 -11.42 -7.27 -6.75
C GLY A 38 -10.22 -8.05 -7.30
N GLY A 39 -9.36 -7.41 -8.12
CA GLY A 39 -8.13 -8.04 -8.61
C GLY A 39 -7.12 -8.36 -7.50
N MET A 40 -6.86 -7.40 -6.61
CA MET A 40 -5.95 -7.61 -5.47
C MET A 40 -6.53 -8.59 -4.46
N LEU A 41 -7.83 -8.47 -4.17
CA LEU A 41 -8.54 -9.40 -3.28
C LEU A 41 -8.48 -10.82 -3.86
N GLY A 42 -8.75 -10.99 -5.16
CA GLY A 42 -8.70 -12.27 -5.85
C GLY A 42 -7.35 -12.97 -5.74
N VAL A 43 -6.25 -12.24 -5.96
CA VAL A 43 -4.88 -12.77 -5.80
C VAL A 43 -4.60 -13.16 -4.33
N ASN A 44 -5.08 -12.36 -3.37
CA ASN A 44 -4.82 -12.62 -1.95
C ASN A 44 -5.63 -13.79 -1.35
N ARG A 45 -6.73 -14.26 -1.99
CA ARG A 45 -7.61 -15.33 -1.44
C ARG A 45 -6.92 -16.62 -1.00
N GLY A 46 -5.72 -16.92 -1.52
CA GLY A 46 -4.92 -18.09 -1.12
C GLY A 46 -4.02 -17.86 0.11
N SER A 47 -3.98 -16.64 0.65
CA SER A 47 -3.12 -16.22 1.74
C SER A 47 -3.90 -16.14 3.06
N LYS A 48 -3.23 -16.47 4.18
CA LYS A 48 -3.72 -16.14 5.52
C LYS A 48 -3.35 -14.72 5.97
N GLU A 49 -2.35 -14.13 5.31
CA GLU A 49 -1.96 -12.75 5.56
C GLU A 49 -2.87 -11.83 4.72
N PRO A 50 -3.64 -10.93 5.36
CA PRO A 50 -4.58 -10.06 4.65
C PRO A 50 -3.84 -9.05 3.77
N PRO A 51 -4.47 -8.56 2.68
CA PRO A 51 -3.84 -7.64 1.76
C PRO A 51 -3.71 -6.25 2.39
N ARG A 52 -2.73 -5.48 1.92
CA ARG A 52 -2.56 -4.06 2.25
C ARG A 52 -2.24 -3.30 0.97
N MET A 53 -2.88 -2.15 0.78
CA MET A 53 -2.46 -1.15 -0.21
C MET A 53 -1.95 0.06 0.54
N VAL A 54 -0.80 0.59 0.13
CA VAL A 54 -0.21 1.79 0.71
C VAL A 54 -0.19 2.88 -0.37
N ARG A 55 -0.73 4.06 -0.04
CA ARG A 55 -0.65 5.25 -0.88
C ARG A 55 0.24 6.28 -0.18
N LEU A 56 1.30 6.68 -0.86
CA LEU A 56 2.20 7.75 -0.44
C LEU A 56 1.94 8.97 -1.32
N THR A 57 1.68 10.11 -0.72
CA THR A 57 1.40 11.36 -1.43
C THR A 57 2.43 12.42 -1.07
N TYR A 58 3.07 12.97 -2.10
CA TYR A 58 3.93 14.15 -2.03
C TYR A 58 3.29 15.30 -2.81
N THR A 59 3.09 16.44 -2.16
CA THR A 59 2.60 17.65 -2.81
C THR A 59 3.61 18.78 -2.59
N PRO A 60 4.35 19.22 -3.63
CA PRO A 60 5.23 20.38 -3.51
C PRO A 60 4.41 21.67 -3.42
N ARG A 61 5.04 22.77 -2.99
CA ARG A 61 4.36 24.08 -2.83
C ARG A 61 3.70 24.60 -4.12
N ASN A 62 4.37 24.42 -5.26
CA ASN A 62 3.91 24.85 -6.58
C ASN A 62 3.89 23.64 -7.53
N PRO A 63 2.85 22.79 -7.48
CA PRO A 63 2.77 21.61 -8.34
C PRO A 63 2.57 22.01 -9.81
N VAL A 64 3.34 21.37 -10.71
CA VAL A 64 3.27 21.62 -12.16
C VAL A 64 2.73 20.42 -12.96
N GLY A 65 2.38 19.33 -12.26
CA GLY A 65 1.86 18.12 -12.86
C GLY A 65 1.56 17.03 -11.82
N HIS A 66 1.01 15.93 -12.31
CA HIS A 66 0.67 14.76 -11.49
C HIS A 66 1.38 13.52 -12.06
N LEU A 67 2.01 12.75 -11.17
CA LEU A 67 2.66 11.48 -11.49
C LEU A 67 2.19 10.43 -10.48
N ALA A 68 1.81 9.26 -10.99
CA ALA A 68 1.52 8.09 -10.17
C ALA A 68 2.58 7.00 -10.46
N MET A 69 3.19 6.48 -9.40
CA MET A 69 4.08 5.33 -9.47
C MET A 69 3.38 4.14 -8.81
N VAL A 70 3.26 3.03 -9.54
CA VAL A 70 2.57 1.82 -9.07
C VAL A 70 3.56 0.66 -9.04
N GLY A 71 3.71 0.03 -7.88
CA GLY A 71 4.60 -1.12 -7.68
C GLY A 71 3.82 -2.40 -7.37
N LYS A 72 4.27 -3.54 -7.93
CA LYS A 72 3.77 -4.88 -7.53
C LYS A 72 4.28 -5.20 -6.13
N GLY A 73 3.37 -5.37 -5.17
CA GLY A 73 3.67 -5.71 -3.78
C GLY A 73 3.32 -7.16 -3.42
N VAL A 74 3.93 -8.15 -4.11
CA VAL A 74 3.77 -9.57 -3.73
C VAL A 74 4.96 -9.98 -2.86
N MET A 75 4.68 -10.36 -1.60
CA MET A 75 5.73 -10.68 -0.62
C MET A 75 6.39 -12.04 -0.86
N PHE A 76 5.66 -12.96 -1.47
CA PHE A 76 6.09 -14.31 -1.82
C PHE A 76 5.24 -14.79 -2.99
N ASP A 77 5.89 -15.31 -4.02
CA ASP A 77 5.32 -15.87 -5.26
C ASP A 77 5.97 -17.25 -5.45
#